data_AF-A0A3D4PZN9-F1
#
_entry.id   AF-A0A3D4PZN9-F1
#
_cell.length_a   1.000
_cell.length_b   1.000
_cell.length_c   1.000
_cell.angle_alpha   90.00
_cell.angle_beta   90.00
_cell.angle_gamma   90.00
#
_symmetry.space_group_name_H-M   'P 1'
#
loop_
_entity.id
_entity.type
_entity.pdbx_description
1 polymer ?
#
loop_
_entity_poly.entity_id
_entity_poly.type
_entity_poly.pdbx_seq_one_letter_code
_entity_poly.pdbx_strand_id
1 'polypeptide(L)'
;QSVRANAPWCPSNLEFIRRINGLDSIADVKNILFSASYLVMGLGDVYLGAPVATPIDPRHRLVTTKYNPARTWTAENSVGIGGSYLCVYGMEGPGGYQFVGRTLQMWNRYRQTKEFKQPWLLNFFDQIRFYEVSADELQQIRQDFPQGRYPIKIEEGHFSLSEYQEFIATNQDSIAAFTAQREQAFEEELTRWHADGQFNYVQEDVIDDNEEAELPEDAIRVDSSVSGSVWQTQVKVGQTVKAGDVLLILESMKMEINITANTAGKVTHLLKADGARVQAGQTLVVLQTI
;
A
#
# COMPACT_ATOMS: atom_id res chain seq x y z
N GLN A 1 5.63 -1.25 -10.02
CA GLN A 1 4.97 -0.30 -10.94
C GLN A 1 3.78 0.32 -10.20
N SER A 2 3.54 1.63 -10.34
CA SER A 2 2.36 2.27 -9.76
C SER A 2 1.10 1.73 -10.46
N VAL A 3 0.08 1.35 -9.68
CA VAL A 3 -1.21 0.87 -10.21
C VAL A 3 -1.93 1.98 -11.00
N ARG A 4 -1.56 3.25 -10.76
CA ARG A 4 -2.06 4.43 -11.45
C ARG A 4 -0.92 5.40 -11.71
N ALA A 5 -0.41 5.43 -12.94
CA ALA A 5 0.75 6.25 -13.30
C ALA A 5 0.48 7.77 -13.25
N ASN A 6 -0.75 8.20 -13.55
CA ASN A 6 -1.18 9.60 -13.55
C ASN A 6 -1.75 10.09 -12.21
N ALA A 7 -1.48 9.36 -11.11
CA ALA A 7 -2.03 9.75 -9.82
C ALA A 7 -1.35 11.03 -9.28
N PRO A 8 -2.08 11.88 -8.52
CA PRO A 8 -1.50 13.11 -7.97
C PRO A 8 -0.26 12.91 -7.09
N TRP A 9 -0.16 11.74 -6.45
CA TRP A 9 0.97 11.36 -5.60
C TRP A 9 2.17 10.77 -6.35
N CYS A 10 2.07 10.63 -7.67
CA CYS A 10 3.18 10.23 -8.52
C CYS A 10 3.88 11.47 -9.12
N PRO A 11 5.20 11.42 -9.34
CA PRO A 11 6.11 10.29 -9.12
C PRO A 11 6.65 10.19 -7.68
N SER A 12 6.40 11.19 -6.82
CA SER A 12 6.99 11.27 -5.48
C SER A 12 5.93 11.54 -4.41
N ASN A 13 5.80 10.60 -3.48
CA ASN A 13 4.92 10.76 -2.32
C ASN A 13 5.34 11.95 -1.44
N LEU A 14 6.64 12.21 -1.31
CA LEU A 14 7.15 13.32 -0.51
C LEU A 14 6.81 14.68 -1.13
N GLU A 15 6.94 14.81 -2.46
CA GLU A 15 6.50 16.03 -3.15
C GLU A 15 5.00 16.24 -3.02
N PHE A 16 4.22 15.15 -3.13
CA PHE A 16 2.79 15.20 -2.92
C PHE A 16 2.43 15.69 -1.51
N ILE A 17 3.05 15.11 -0.48
CA ILE A 17 2.85 15.52 0.92
C ILE A 17 3.20 17.00 1.11
N ARG A 18 4.33 17.45 0.52
CA ARG A 18 4.74 18.85 0.56
C ARG A 18 3.68 19.77 -0.05
N ARG A 19 3.24 19.49 -1.29
CA ARG A 19 2.26 20.31 -2.01
C ARG A 19 0.93 20.39 -1.29
N ILE A 20 0.36 19.23 -0.93
CA ILE A 20 -0.98 19.16 -0.35
C ILE A 20 -1.06 19.75 1.06
N ASN A 21 0.09 19.95 1.73
CA ASN A 21 0.16 20.59 3.04
C ASN A 21 0.70 22.03 2.98
N GLY A 22 0.98 22.58 1.80
CA GLY A 22 1.44 23.96 1.64
C GLY A 22 2.83 24.23 2.21
N LEU A 23 3.72 23.22 2.17
CA LEU A 23 5.09 23.35 2.67
C LEU A 23 6.05 23.83 1.58
N ASP A 24 7.10 24.54 1.99
CA ASP A 24 8.06 25.14 1.06
C ASP A 24 8.99 24.10 0.44
N SER A 25 9.35 23.06 1.19
CA SER A 25 10.34 22.06 0.74
C SER A 25 10.03 20.63 1.23
N ILE A 26 10.62 19.62 0.56
CA ILE A 26 10.63 18.24 1.10
C ILE A 26 11.38 18.20 2.45
N ALA A 27 12.35 19.08 2.67
CA ALA A 27 13.06 19.16 3.94
C ALA A 27 12.10 19.49 5.09
N ASP A 28 11.06 20.29 4.86
CA ASP A 28 10.04 20.60 5.87
C ASP A 28 9.17 19.38 6.21
N VAL A 29 8.81 18.57 5.20
CA VAL A 29 8.14 17.28 5.41
C VAL A 29 8.98 16.40 6.33
N LYS A 30 10.28 16.31 6.05
CA LYS A 30 11.25 15.54 6.83
C LYS A 30 11.39 16.09 8.26
N ASN A 31 11.52 17.41 8.41
CA ASN A 31 11.66 18.08 9.70
C ASN A 31 10.44 17.82 10.59
N ILE A 32 9.22 17.93 10.04
CA ILE A 32 7.98 17.62 10.77
C ILE A 32 7.96 16.13 11.16
N LEU A 33 8.32 15.24 10.23
CA LEU A 33 8.33 13.79 10.48
C LEU A 33 9.23 13.41 11.66
N PHE A 34 10.42 13.99 11.75
CA PHE A 34 11.39 13.69 12.82
C PHE A 34 11.15 14.47 14.12
N SER A 35 10.46 15.61 14.06
CA SER A 35 10.16 16.43 15.25
C SER A 35 8.91 15.96 16.00
N ALA A 36 8.04 15.20 15.34
CA ALA A 36 6.77 14.76 15.90
C ALA A 36 6.92 13.62 16.93
N SER A 37 6.04 13.66 17.94
CA SER A 37 5.70 12.51 18.78
C SER A 37 4.37 11.93 18.32
N TYR A 38 4.38 10.68 17.88
CA TYR A 38 3.22 9.99 17.33
C TYR A 38 2.58 9.10 18.39
N LEU A 39 1.40 9.49 18.87
CA LEU A 39 0.64 8.70 19.83
C LEU A 39 -0.06 7.53 19.11
N VAL A 40 0.24 6.31 19.55
CA VAL A 40 -0.38 5.09 19.03
C VAL A 40 -1.82 4.98 19.54
N MET A 41 -2.77 5.04 18.63
CA MET A 41 -4.21 4.97 18.94
C MET A 41 -4.79 3.57 18.73
N GLY A 42 -4.08 2.71 18.00
CA GLY A 42 -4.48 1.35 17.75
C GLY A 42 -3.38 0.55 17.06
N LEU A 43 -3.59 -0.77 16.99
CA LEU A 43 -2.68 -1.73 16.37
C LEU A 43 -3.42 -2.57 15.34
N GLY A 44 -2.68 -3.06 14.34
CA GLY A 44 -3.26 -3.80 13.22
C GLY A 44 -3.82 -2.91 12.12
N ASP A 45 -3.26 -1.72 11.90
CA ASP A 45 -3.49 -0.93 10.68
C ASP A 45 -2.29 -1.13 9.74
N VAL A 46 -2.20 -2.19 8.94
CA VAL A 46 -3.26 -3.18 8.63
C VAL A 46 -3.06 -4.55 9.28
N TYR A 47 -1.83 -4.94 9.62
CA TYR A 47 -1.53 -6.29 10.15
C TYR A 47 -0.42 -6.29 11.20
N LEU A 48 -0.35 -7.36 12.01
CA LEU A 48 0.80 -7.71 12.87
C LEU A 48 1.38 -6.54 13.67
N GLY A 49 0.56 -5.93 14.53
CA GLY A 49 1.04 -4.86 15.42
C GLY A 49 1.40 -3.55 14.71
N ALA A 50 1.11 -3.41 13.41
CA ALA A 50 1.25 -2.14 12.70
C ALA A 50 0.44 -1.04 13.41
N PRO A 51 1.07 0.06 13.85
CA PRO A 51 0.37 1.10 14.58
C PRO A 51 -0.49 1.93 13.64
N VAL A 52 -1.64 2.39 14.13
CA VAL A 52 -2.24 3.66 13.67
C VAL A 52 -1.89 4.70 14.72
N ALA A 53 -1.10 5.70 14.32
CA ALA A 53 -0.62 6.73 15.23
C ALA A 53 -0.91 8.13 14.68
N THR A 54 -1.02 9.13 15.54
CA THR A 54 -1.19 10.53 15.13
C THR A 54 -0.25 11.44 15.91
N PRO A 55 0.30 12.49 15.28
CA PRO A 55 1.05 13.50 16.00
C PRO A 55 0.23 14.12 17.13
N ILE A 56 0.83 14.19 18.32
CA ILE A 56 0.26 14.88 19.48
C ILE A 56 0.10 16.37 19.15
N ASP A 57 1.15 17.02 18.66
CA ASP A 57 1.08 18.40 18.18
C ASP A 57 0.28 18.47 16.86
N PRO A 58 -0.86 19.19 16.81
CA PRO A 58 -1.64 19.32 15.58
C PRO A 58 -0.87 19.95 14.41
N ARG A 59 0.16 20.75 14.70
CA ARG A 59 1.04 21.37 13.68
C ARG A 59 1.95 20.37 12.99
N HIS A 60 2.05 19.14 13.51
CA HIS A 60 2.79 18.06 12.87
C HIS A 60 1.90 17.11 12.07
N ARG A 61 0.58 17.36 12.02
CA ARG A 61 -0.38 16.52 11.27
C ARG A 61 -0.33 16.86 9.79
N LEU A 62 0.59 16.22 9.09
CA LEU A 62 0.60 16.16 7.63
C LEU A 62 -0.62 15.36 7.16
N VAL A 63 -1.52 16.01 6.43
CA VAL A 63 -2.75 15.41 5.91
C VAL A 63 -2.53 14.99 4.45
N THR A 64 -2.92 13.77 4.13
CA THR A 64 -2.77 13.18 2.79
C THR A 64 -3.99 12.35 2.41
N THR A 65 -4.11 12.01 1.13
CA THR A 65 -5.04 10.96 0.70
C THR A 65 -4.39 9.58 0.81
N LYS A 66 -5.22 8.54 0.88
CA LYS A 66 -4.77 7.17 0.59
C LYS A 66 -4.70 6.97 -0.92
N TYR A 67 -3.88 6.03 -1.36
CA TYR A 67 -3.81 5.59 -2.74
C TYR A 67 -5.19 5.14 -3.24
N ASN A 68 -5.50 5.49 -4.48
CA ASN A 68 -6.67 5.02 -5.21
C ASN A 68 -6.26 4.57 -6.63
N PRO A 69 -6.26 3.25 -6.93
CA PRO A 69 -6.47 2.14 -5.99
C PRO A 69 -5.26 1.93 -5.06
N ALA A 70 -5.47 1.22 -3.95
CA ALA A 70 -4.39 0.85 -3.03
C ALA A 70 -3.33 -0.03 -3.74
N ARG A 71 -2.09 0.00 -3.25
CA ARG A 71 -1.03 -0.89 -3.75
C ARG A 71 -1.34 -2.33 -3.35
N THR A 72 -1.04 -3.27 -4.24
CA THR A 72 -1.09 -4.71 -3.97
C THR A 72 0.10 -5.19 -3.12
N TRP A 73 1.25 -4.50 -3.22
CA TRP A 73 2.45 -4.82 -2.46
C TRP A 73 3.11 -3.58 -1.85
N THR A 74 3.62 -3.75 -0.63
CA THR A 74 4.33 -2.77 0.21
C THR A 74 5.36 -3.54 1.01
N ALA A 75 6.60 -3.05 1.03
CA ALA A 75 7.67 -3.70 1.76
C ALA A 75 7.45 -3.62 3.28
N GLU A 76 7.86 -4.67 3.99
CA GLU A 76 7.78 -4.72 5.45
C GLU A 76 8.53 -3.54 6.10
N ASN A 77 7.88 -2.96 7.12
CA ASN A 77 8.24 -1.79 7.91
C ASN A 77 8.47 -0.51 7.10
N SER A 78 7.85 -0.42 5.93
CA SER A 78 7.63 0.88 5.31
C SER A 78 6.84 1.77 6.27
N VAL A 79 7.14 3.06 6.28
CA VAL A 79 6.42 4.07 7.05
C VAL A 79 5.59 4.88 6.08
N GLY A 80 4.32 5.10 6.41
CA GLY A 80 3.42 5.87 5.56
C GLY A 80 2.45 6.75 6.32
N ILE A 81 1.93 7.75 5.62
CA ILE A 81 0.91 8.68 6.10
C ILE A 81 -0.36 8.52 5.25
N GLY A 82 -1.52 8.45 5.89
CA GLY A 82 -2.83 8.34 5.22
C GLY A 82 -3.89 9.08 6.01
N GLY A 83 -4.49 10.12 5.43
CA GLY A 83 -5.14 11.15 6.24
C GLY A 83 -4.09 11.87 7.09
N SER A 84 -4.40 12.10 8.36
CA SER A 84 -3.49 12.64 9.38
C SER A 84 -2.80 11.55 10.23
N TYR A 85 -2.91 10.29 9.80
CA TYR A 85 -2.42 9.14 10.56
C TYR A 85 -1.14 8.57 9.95
N LEU A 86 -0.24 8.12 10.82
CA LEU A 86 0.96 7.39 10.49
C LEU A 86 0.77 5.90 10.73
N CYS A 87 1.34 5.10 9.83
CA CYS A 87 1.38 3.64 9.90
C CYS A 87 2.82 3.14 9.70
N VAL A 88 3.17 2.05 10.37
CA VAL A 88 4.35 1.22 10.06
C VAL A 88 3.89 -0.18 9.65
N TYR A 89 4.13 -0.57 8.40
CA TYR A 89 3.66 -1.85 7.87
C TYR A 89 4.34 -3.03 8.56
N GLY A 90 3.61 -3.84 9.34
CA GLY A 90 4.17 -4.93 10.14
C GLY A 90 4.62 -6.16 9.34
N MET A 91 4.19 -6.29 8.09
CA MET A 91 4.56 -7.35 7.15
C MET A 91 4.51 -6.83 5.71
N GLU A 92 5.06 -7.58 4.77
CA GLU A 92 4.82 -7.35 3.35
C GLU A 92 3.34 -7.56 3.02
N GLY A 93 2.77 -6.71 2.19
CA GLY A 93 1.37 -6.83 1.80
C GLY A 93 0.78 -5.56 1.18
N PRO A 94 -0.54 -5.52 0.96
CA PRO A 94 -1.20 -4.37 0.36
C PRO A 94 -1.14 -3.13 1.27
N GLY A 95 -1.15 -1.94 0.67
CA GLY A 95 -1.01 -0.70 1.42
C GLY A 95 -1.51 0.53 0.66
N GLY A 96 -2.22 1.41 1.38
CA GLY A 96 -2.79 2.64 0.81
C GLY A 96 -2.09 3.93 1.25
N TYR A 97 -1.15 3.91 2.19
CA TYR A 97 -0.61 5.14 2.77
C TYR A 97 0.51 5.68 1.87
N GLN A 98 0.68 7.01 1.85
CA GLN A 98 1.77 7.71 1.17
C GLN A 98 3.09 7.40 1.86
N PHE A 99 4.10 6.95 1.13
CA PHE A 99 5.38 6.57 1.74
C PHE A 99 6.19 7.79 2.18
N VAL A 100 6.80 7.68 3.36
CA VAL A 100 7.73 8.68 3.90
C VAL A 100 9.09 8.10 4.25
N GLY A 101 9.21 6.78 4.38
CA GLY A 101 10.47 6.12 4.71
C GLY A 101 10.28 4.66 5.07
N ARG A 102 11.26 4.10 5.77
CA ARG A 102 11.26 2.73 6.26
C ARG A 102 11.93 2.69 7.65
N THR A 103 11.52 1.74 8.47
CA THR A 103 12.05 1.58 9.84
C THR A 103 12.38 0.11 10.13
N LEU A 104 12.73 -0.16 11.39
CA LEU A 104 13.00 -1.47 11.96
C LEU A 104 11.71 -2.30 12.15
N GLN A 105 11.86 -3.55 12.58
CA GLN A 105 10.76 -4.49 12.66
C GLN A 105 9.75 -4.16 13.78
N MET A 106 8.45 -4.18 13.48
CA MET A 106 7.37 -3.95 14.46
C MET A 106 6.82 -5.25 15.08
N TRP A 107 7.09 -6.39 14.46
CA TRP A 107 6.57 -7.70 14.86
C TRP A 107 7.66 -8.77 14.83
N ASN A 108 7.86 -9.48 15.94
CA ASN A 108 8.82 -10.57 16.05
C ASN A 108 8.11 -11.88 16.40
N ARG A 109 7.86 -12.72 15.39
CA ARG A 109 7.07 -13.95 15.53
C ARG A 109 7.77 -15.04 16.36
N TYR A 110 9.08 -15.20 16.20
CA TYR A 110 9.78 -16.43 16.62
C TYR A 110 10.69 -16.22 17.82
N ARG A 111 11.17 -15.00 18.06
CA ARG A 111 12.17 -14.72 19.10
C ARG A 111 11.62 -13.69 20.07
N GLN A 112 11.65 -14.04 21.35
CA GLN A 112 11.50 -13.09 22.43
C GLN A 112 12.85 -12.39 22.65
N THR A 113 12.83 -11.07 22.78
CA THR A 113 14.02 -10.25 23.05
C THR A 113 13.71 -9.31 24.21
N LYS A 114 14.65 -8.44 24.59
CA LYS A 114 14.42 -7.44 25.64
C LYS A 114 13.24 -6.52 25.27
N GLU A 115 13.18 -6.09 24.01
CA GLU A 115 12.15 -5.19 23.47
C GLU A 115 10.88 -5.94 23.09
N PHE A 116 11.00 -7.15 22.51
CA PHE A 116 9.87 -8.01 22.19
C PHE A 116 9.56 -9.00 23.32
N LYS A 117 8.90 -8.52 24.39
CA LYS A 117 8.34 -9.41 25.42
C LYS A 117 7.13 -10.21 24.91
N GLN A 118 6.45 -9.66 23.92
CA GLN A 118 5.40 -10.29 23.13
C GLN A 118 5.70 -10.06 21.64
N PRO A 119 4.99 -10.70 20.70
CA PRO A 119 5.33 -10.57 19.28
C PRO A 119 5.20 -9.15 18.72
N TRP A 120 4.35 -8.29 19.26
CA TRP A 120 4.24 -6.88 18.84
C TRP A 120 5.09 -5.94 19.70
N LEU A 121 5.74 -4.96 19.05
CA LEU A 121 6.61 -4.01 19.73
C LEU A 121 5.87 -2.95 20.54
N LEU A 122 4.73 -2.48 20.02
CA LEU A 122 4.02 -1.29 20.50
C LEU A 122 2.71 -1.64 21.19
N ASN A 123 2.32 -0.86 22.19
CA ASN A 123 1.03 -0.90 22.85
C ASN A 123 0.21 0.35 22.54
N PHE A 124 -1.06 0.35 22.98
CA PHE A 124 -1.90 1.53 22.94
C PHE A 124 -1.30 2.64 23.82
N PHE A 125 -1.35 3.87 23.31
CA PHE A 125 -0.81 5.08 23.94
C PHE A 125 0.72 5.17 24.05
N ASP A 126 1.46 4.22 23.48
CA ASP A 126 2.89 4.41 23.24
C ASP A 126 3.11 5.63 22.34
N GLN A 127 4.27 6.27 22.46
CA GLN A 127 4.69 7.36 21.59
C GLN A 127 5.88 6.93 20.75
N ILE A 128 5.73 7.05 19.43
CA ILE A 128 6.82 6.80 18.47
C ILE A 128 7.49 8.14 18.16
N ARG A 129 8.83 8.14 18.16
CA ARG A 129 9.64 9.23 17.63
C ARG A 129 10.69 8.63 16.70
N PHE A 130 10.85 9.22 15.53
CA PHE A 130 11.84 8.77 14.56
C PHE A 130 13.14 9.56 14.72
N TYR A 131 14.25 8.94 14.32
CA TYR A 131 15.51 9.62 14.07
C TYR A 131 16.07 9.10 12.75
N GLU A 132 16.89 9.93 12.09
CA GLU A 132 17.44 9.60 10.79
C GLU A 132 18.64 8.66 10.93
N VAL A 133 18.70 7.68 10.03
CA VAL A 133 19.84 6.78 9.82
C VAL A 133 20.08 6.63 8.31
N SER A 134 21.28 6.22 7.94
CA SER A 134 21.57 5.88 6.54
C SER A 134 20.85 4.61 6.10
N ALA A 135 20.75 4.38 4.78
CA ALA A 135 20.16 3.16 4.24
C ALA A 135 20.94 1.90 4.67
N ASP A 136 22.26 1.95 4.65
CA ASP A 136 23.14 0.84 5.05
C ASP A 136 23.01 0.55 6.55
N GLU A 137 22.96 1.60 7.37
CA GLU A 137 22.72 1.48 8.80
C GLU A 137 21.34 0.87 9.09
N LEU A 138 20.29 1.33 8.41
CA LEU A 138 18.95 0.74 8.57
C LEU A 138 18.93 -0.73 8.18
N GLN A 139 19.65 -1.13 7.14
CA GLN A 139 19.77 -2.54 6.75
C GLN A 139 20.42 -3.37 7.88
N GLN A 140 21.48 -2.86 8.50
CA GLN A 140 22.14 -3.52 9.63
C GLN A 140 21.20 -3.61 10.85
N ILE A 141 20.53 -2.50 11.20
CA ILE A 141 19.55 -2.45 12.30
C ILE A 141 18.46 -3.51 12.10
N ARG A 142 17.92 -3.64 10.88
CA ARG A 142 16.88 -4.62 10.56
C ARG A 142 17.35 -6.07 10.68
N GLN A 143 18.64 -6.35 10.51
CA GLN A 143 19.19 -7.68 10.74
C GLN A 143 19.37 -7.96 12.23
N ASP A 144 19.79 -6.96 13.00
CA ASP A 144 20.19 -7.11 14.40
C ASP A 144 19.05 -7.00 15.41
N PHE A 145 18.11 -6.09 15.17
CA PHE A 145 17.00 -5.80 16.07
C PHE A 145 16.13 -7.04 16.38
N PRO A 146 15.70 -7.86 15.41
CA PRO A 146 14.87 -9.05 15.69
C PRO A 146 15.62 -10.13 16.46
N GLN A 147 16.96 -10.06 16.49
CA GLN A 147 17.83 -10.97 17.23
C GLN A 147 18.18 -10.43 18.63
N GLY A 148 17.70 -9.23 18.99
CA GLY A 148 18.04 -8.56 20.25
C GLY A 148 19.46 -7.99 20.28
N ARG A 149 20.07 -7.76 19.11
CA ARG A 149 21.44 -7.23 18.98
C ARG A 149 21.49 -5.72 18.70
N TYR A 150 20.34 -5.06 18.73
CA TYR A 150 20.23 -3.61 18.55
C TYR A 150 19.27 -3.04 19.60
N PRO A 151 19.75 -2.31 20.62
CA PRO A 151 18.86 -1.69 21.60
C PRO A 151 18.25 -0.41 21.03
N ILE A 152 16.94 -0.24 21.22
CA ILE A 152 16.27 1.05 20.98
C ILE A 152 16.06 1.79 22.30
N LYS A 153 15.92 3.12 22.21
CA LYS A 153 15.57 3.96 23.36
C LYS A 153 14.09 3.80 23.66
N ILE A 154 13.77 3.23 24.82
CA ILE A 154 12.41 3.14 25.37
C ILE A 154 12.43 3.81 26.74
N GLU A 155 11.55 4.78 26.93
CA GLU A 155 11.39 5.52 28.19
C GLU A 155 9.96 5.30 28.70
N GLU A 156 9.84 4.90 29.97
CA GLU A 156 8.56 4.90 30.68
C GLU A 156 8.11 6.34 30.88
N GLY A 157 6.86 6.64 30.52
CA GLY A 157 6.29 7.97 30.60
C GLY A 157 4.81 7.93 30.94
N HIS A 158 4.18 9.09 31.00
CA HIS A 158 2.74 9.22 31.15
C HIS A 158 2.21 10.27 30.18
N PHE A 159 0.97 10.08 29.73
CA PHE A 159 0.27 11.06 28.90
C PHE A 159 -0.90 11.61 29.71
N SER A 160 -0.85 12.90 30.02
CA SER A 160 -1.90 13.59 30.76
C SER A 160 -2.81 14.34 29.80
N LEU A 161 -4.11 14.01 29.81
CA LEU A 161 -5.08 14.70 28.97
C LEU A 161 -5.23 16.17 29.36
N SER A 162 -5.11 16.52 30.65
CA SER A 162 -5.20 17.91 31.10
C SER A 162 -4.01 18.74 30.62
N GLU A 163 -2.79 18.19 30.68
CA GLU A 163 -1.60 18.86 30.15
C GLU A 163 -1.68 19.02 28.63
N TYR A 164 -2.21 18.02 27.94
CA TYR A 164 -2.44 18.12 26.50
C TYR A 164 -3.48 19.21 26.16
N GLN A 165 -4.58 19.30 26.90
CA GLN A 165 -5.59 20.35 26.71
C GLN A 165 -5.01 21.75 26.96
N GLU A 166 -4.18 21.91 28.00
CA GLU A 166 -3.47 23.15 28.27
C GLU A 166 -2.51 23.50 27.13
N PHE A 167 -1.71 22.53 26.66
CA PHE A 167 -0.84 22.71 25.50
C PHE A 167 -1.61 23.21 24.26
N ILE A 168 -2.77 22.63 23.97
CA ILE A 168 -3.63 23.06 22.85
C ILE A 168 -4.12 24.49 23.05
N ALA A 169 -4.59 24.83 24.25
CA ALA A 169 -5.06 26.18 24.56
C ALA A 169 -3.93 27.22 24.43
N THR A 170 -2.74 26.93 24.97
CA THR A 170 -1.57 27.82 24.90
C THR A 170 -1.08 28.04 23.47
N ASN A 171 -1.22 27.04 22.59
CA ASN A 171 -0.70 27.09 21.22
C ASN A 171 -1.80 27.32 20.17
N GLN A 172 -3.02 27.69 20.58
CA GLN A 172 -4.20 27.73 19.72
C GLN A 172 -3.98 28.56 18.44
N ASP A 173 -3.40 29.75 18.55
CA ASP A 173 -3.19 30.63 17.40
C ASP A 173 -2.21 30.04 16.39
N SER A 174 -1.10 29.45 16.87
CA SER A 174 -0.12 28.78 16.01
C SER A 174 -0.70 27.53 15.34
N ILE A 175 -1.51 26.77 16.08
CA ILE A 175 -2.23 25.60 15.54
C ILE A 175 -3.24 26.04 14.46
N ALA A 176 -4.00 27.11 14.71
CA ALA A 176 -4.98 27.64 13.78
C ALA A 176 -4.33 28.15 12.50
N ALA A 177 -3.23 28.91 12.62
CA ALA A 177 -2.47 29.40 11.46
C ALA A 177 -1.94 28.25 10.59
N PHE A 178 -1.31 27.24 11.20
CA PHE A 178 -0.85 26.06 10.47
C PHE A 178 -1.99 25.30 9.79
N THR A 179 -3.11 25.15 10.50
CA THR A 179 -4.30 24.45 9.99
C THR A 179 -4.89 25.17 8.79
N ALA A 180 -5.02 26.49 8.85
CA ALA A 180 -5.54 27.31 7.75
C ALA A 180 -4.63 27.26 6.51
N GLN A 181 -3.31 27.37 6.68
CA GLN A 181 -2.34 27.24 5.58
C GLN A 181 -2.48 25.88 4.88
N ARG A 182 -2.57 24.81 5.66
CA ARG A 182 -2.73 23.45 5.13
C ARG A 182 -4.06 23.27 4.38
N GLU A 183 -5.15 23.77 4.94
CA GLU A 183 -6.49 23.67 4.34
C GLU A 183 -6.56 24.43 3.00
N GLN A 184 -5.99 25.63 2.96
CA GLN A 184 -5.85 26.38 1.71
C GLN A 184 -5.06 25.58 0.66
N ALA A 185 -3.90 25.02 1.03
CA ALA A 185 -3.09 24.23 0.09
C ALA A 185 -3.81 22.95 -0.38
N PHE A 186 -4.61 22.33 0.48
CA PHE A 186 -5.43 21.18 0.15
C PHE A 186 -6.52 21.53 -0.88
N GLU A 187 -7.20 22.67 -0.71
CA GLU A 187 -8.21 23.15 -1.67
C GLU A 187 -7.60 23.50 -3.04
N GLU A 188 -6.42 24.14 -3.05
CA GLU A 188 -5.68 24.43 -4.27
C GLU A 188 -5.24 23.14 -4.98
N GLU A 189 -4.78 22.14 -4.24
CA GLU A 189 -4.36 20.85 -4.77
C GLU A 189 -5.57 20.06 -5.33
N LEU A 190 -6.72 20.07 -4.65
CA LEU A 190 -7.96 19.49 -5.18
C LEU A 190 -8.41 20.16 -6.48
N THR A 191 -8.34 21.50 -6.53
CA THR A 191 -8.68 22.27 -7.73
C THR A 191 -7.80 21.87 -8.92
N ARG A 192 -6.50 21.68 -8.69
CA ARG A 192 -5.57 21.15 -9.71
C ARG A 192 -5.98 19.75 -10.19
N TRP A 193 -6.36 18.85 -9.29
CA TRP A 193 -6.77 17.50 -9.70
C TRP A 193 -8.03 17.48 -10.54
N HIS A 194 -8.98 18.39 -10.27
CA HIS A 194 -10.16 18.56 -11.11
C HIS A 194 -9.78 19.08 -12.50
N ALA A 195 -8.90 20.09 -12.57
CA ALA A 195 -8.44 20.65 -13.84
C ALA A 195 -7.65 19.64 -14.69
N ASP A 196 -6.82 18.81 -14.06
CA ASP A 196 -5.97 17.82 -14.72
C ASP A 196 -6.70 16.48 -14.99
N GLY A 197 -7.99 16.37 -14.65
CA GLY A 197 -8.77 15.14 -14.80
C GLY A 197 -8.32 13.99 -13.88
N GLN A 198 -7.55 14.30 -12.83
CA GLN A 198 -7.03 13.32 -11.87
C GLN A 198 -8.01 12.99 -10.74
N PHE A 199 -9.07 13.78 -10.58
CA PHE A 199 -10.03 13.58 -9.50
C PHE A 199 -10.79 12.26 -9.62
N ASN A 200 -11.33 11.98 -10.81
CA ASN A 200 -12.03 10.73 -11.09
C ASN A 200 -11.06 9.75 -11.75
N TYR A 201 -10.82 8.63 -11.10
CA TYR A 201 -10.14 7.50 -11.73
C TYR A 201 -11.14 6.40 -11.99
N VAL A 202 -11.55 6.29 -13.24
CA VAL A 202 -12.17 5.09 -13.77
C VAL A 202 -11.04 4.33 -14.43
N GLN A 203 -10.70 3.16 -13.91
CA GLN A 203 -9.85 2.24 -14.65
C GLN A 203 -10.66 1.87 -15.90
N GLU A 204 -10.21 2.26 -17.09
CA GLU A 204 -10.89 1.89 -18.34
C GLU A 204 -11.00 0.36 -18.37
N ASP A 205 -12.23 -0.13 -18.34
CA ASP A 205 -12.50 -1.53 -18.61
C ASP A 205 -12.18 -1.74 -20.10
N VAL A 206 -11.04 -2.37 -20.38
CA VAL A 206 -10.85 -2.98 -21.70
C VAL A 206 -11.77 -4.20 -21.71
N ILE A 207 -13.05 -3.95 -21.95
CA ILE A 207 -13.97 -4.97 -22.44
C ILE A 207 -13.47 -5.27 -23.85
N ASP A 208 -12.57 -6.24 -23.94
CA ASP A 208 -12.24 -6.81 -25.23
C ASP A 208 -13.50 -7.56 -25.69
N ASP A 209 -14.25 -6.97 -26.62
CA ASP A 209 -15.47 -7.47 -27.28
C ASP A 209 -15.22 -8.75 -28.13
N ASN A 210 -14.15 -9.50 -27.83
CA ASN A 210 -13.87 -10.80 -28.44
C ASN A 210 -14.80 -11.91 -27.87
N GLU A 211 -16.06 -11.60 -27.58
CA GLU A 211 -17.05 -12.59 -27.13
C GLU A 211 -17.71 -13.37 -28.28
N GLU A 212 -17.50 -13.00 -29.54
CA GLU A 212 -18.13 -13.68 -30.69
C GLU A 212 -17.17 -13.96 -31.85
N ALA A 213 -16.06 -14.65 -31.59
CA ALA A 213 -15.43 -15.41 -32.67
C ALA A 213 -16.26 -16.68 -32.91
N GLU A 214 -16.66 -16.96 -34.17
CA GLU A 214 -17.21 -18.26 -34.56
C GLU A 214 -16.15 -19.33 -34.28
N LEU A 215 -16.27 -19.99 -33.12
CA LEU A 215 -15.39 -21.07 -32.73
C LEU A 215 -15.84 -22.36 -33.42
N PRO A 216 -14.92 -23.17 -33.95
CA PRO A 216 -15.28 -24.43 -34.60
C PRO A 216 -15.97 -25.39 -33.61
N GLU A 217 -16.78 -26.33 -34.11
CA GLU A 217 -17.59 -27.24 -33.28
C GLU A 217 -16.76 -28.08 -32.29
N ASP A 218 -15.47 -28.30 -32.58
CA ASP A 218 -14.53 -29.05 -31.75
C ASP A 218 -13.74 -28.17 -30.75
N ALA A 219 -14.08 -26.89 -30.64
CA ALA A 219 -13.43 -25.95 -29.74
C ALA A 219 -13.84 -26.19 -28.28
N ILE A 220 -12.84 -26.42 -27.43
CA ILE A 220 -13.00 -26.53 -25.99
C ILE A 220 -12.64 -25.20 -25.36
N ARG A 221 -13.62 -24.58 -24.71
CA ARG A 221 -13.43 -23.31 -23.98
C ARG A 221 -12.91 -23.58 -22.58
N VAL A 222 -11.95 -22.78 -22.17
CA VAL A 222 -11.46 -22.72 -20.79
C VAL A 222 -11.84 -21.35 -20.24
N ASP A 223 -12.80 -21.34 -19.34
CA ASP A 223 -13.39 -20.13 -18.77
C ASP A 223 -12.79 -19.79 -17.41
N SER A 224 -12.88 -18.52 -17.03
CA SER A 224 -12.52 -18.08 -15.69
C SER A 224 -13.57 -18.55 -14.68
N SER A 225 -13.15 -19.11 -13.55
CA SER A 225 -14.05 -19.40 -12.42
C SER A 225 -14.30 -18.20 -11.50
N VAL A 226 -13.53 -17.11 -11.68
CA VAL A 226 -13.52 -15.93 -10.79
C VAL A 226 -13.39 -14.64 -11.58
N SER A 227 -13.79 -13.52 -10.98
CA SER A 227 -13.48 -12.19 -11.51
C SER A 227 -12.12 -11.72 -11.01
N GLY A 228 -11.28 -11.15 -11.86
CA GLY A 228 -9.90 -10.76 -11.51
C GLY A 228 -9.16 -10.10 -12.68
N SER A 229 -7.85 -10.27 -12.73
CA SER A 229 -7.01 -9.91 -13.87
C SER A 229 -6.04 -11.02 -14.23
N VAL A 230 -5.68 -11.16 -15.51
CA VAL A 230 -4.62 -12.08 -15.94
C VAL A 230 -3.30 -11.55 -15.41
N TRP A 231 -2.67 -12.29 -14.49
CA TRP A 231 -1.36 -11.95 -13.96
C TRP A 231 -0.26 -12.34 -14.94
N GLN A 232 -0.34 -13.58 -15.43
CA GLN A 232 0.67 -14.12 -16.33
C GLN A 232 0.12 -15.27 -17.17
N THR A 233 0.38 -15.23 -18.47
CA THR A 233 0.12 -16.32 -19.39
C THR A 233 1.27 -17.33 -19.37
N GLN A 234 0.95 -18.62 -19.26
CA GLN A 234 1.95 -19.71 -19.17
C GLN A 234 2.14 -20.49 -20.48
N VAL A 235 1.28 -20.26 -21.46
CA VAL A 235 1.29 -20.97 -22.75
C VAL A 235 1.28 -20.00 -23.93
N LYS A 236 1.56 -20.52 -25.13
CA LYS A 236 1.46 -19.76 -26.39
C LYS A 236 0.44 -20.41 -27.32
N VAL A 237 -0.16 -19.60 -28.18
CA VAL A 237 -0.97 -20.12 -29.30
C VAL A 237 -0.13 -21.10 -30.13
N GLY A 238 -0.71 -22.25 -30.44
CA GLY A 238 -0.09 -23.37 -31.14
C GLY A 238 0.55 -24.43 -30.23
N GLN A 239 0.67 -24.18 -28.92
CA GLN A 239 1.25 -25.12 -27.96
C GLN A 239 0.30 -26.28 -27.65
N THR A 240 0.83 -27.50 -27.57
CA THR A 240 0.12 -28.66 -27.04
C THR A 240 0.22 -28.72 -25.53
N VAL A 241 -0.90 -28.95 -24.86
CA VAL A 241 -1.04 -29.04 -23.40
C VAL A 241 -1.71 -30.36 -23.01
N LYS A 242 -1.44 -30.83 -21.79
CA LYS A 242 -2.11 -31.97 -21.17
C LYS A 242 -3.18 -31.49 -20.20
N ALA A 243 -4.14 -32.37 -19.88
CA ALA A 243 -5.08 -32.12 -18.80
C ALA A 243 -4.32 -31.81 -17.49
N GLY A 244 -4.68 -30.72 -16.84
CA GLY A 244 -4.05 -30.22 -15.61
C GLY A 244 -2.89 -29.25 -15.82
N ASP A 245 -2.38 -29.06 -17.04
CA ASP A 245 -1.33 -28.07 -17.30
C ASP A 245 -1.87 -26.65 -17.04
N VAL A 246 -1.06 -25.80 -16.42
CA VAL A 246 -1.42 -24.40 -16.16
C VAL A 246 -1.35 -23.62 -17.47
N LEU A 247 -2.46 -22.98 -17.83
CA LEU A 247 -2.58 -22.16 -19.05
C LEU A 247 -2.29 -20.70 -18.75
N LEU A 248 -2.82 -20.19 -17.65
CA LEU A 248 -2.67 -18.81 -17.20
C LEU A 248 -2.94 -18.69 -15.71
N ILE A 249 -2.38 -17.63 -15.13
CA ILE A 249 -2.51 -17.31 -13.71
C ILE A 249 -3.34 -16.03 -13.61
N LEU A 250 -4.43 -16.08 -12.85
CA LEU A 250 -5.23 -14.91 -12.53
C LEU A 250 -4.83 -14.34 -11.17
N GLU A 251 -4.86 -13.03 -11.03
CA GLU A 251 -4.93 -12.35 -9.75
C GLU A 251 -6.40 -12.03 -9.45
N SER A 252 -6.96 -12.63 -8.41
CA SER A 252 -8.29 -12.27 -7.90
C SER A 252 -8.25 -12.22 -6.40
N MET A 253 -8.84 -11.17 -5.81
CA MET A 253 -8.89 -10.98 -4.36
C MET A 253 -7.51 -11.12 -3.68
N LYS A 254 -6.44 -10.69 -4.37
CA LYS A 254 -5.04 -10.78 -3.93
C LYS A 254 -4.51 -12.22 -3.80
N MET A 255 -5.14 -13.17 -4.50
CA MET A 255 -4.67 -14.54 -4.64
C MET A 255 -4.32 -14.83 -6.09
N GLU A 256 -3.26 -15.61 -6.29
CA GLU A 256 -2.94 -16.23 -7.57
C GLU A 256 -3.81 -17.49 -7.76
N ILE A 257 -4.50 -17.55 -8.89
CA ILE A 257 -5.42 -18.64 -9.22
C ILE A 257 -5.00 -19.21 -10.57
N ASN A 258 -4.50 -20.45 -10.55
CA ASN A 258 -4.13 -21.15 -11.76
C ASN A 258 -5.37 -21.61 -12.52
N ILE A 259 -5.47 -21.18 -13.77
CA ILE A 259 -6.42 -21.73 -14.74
C ILE A 259 -5.71 -22.85 -15.49
N THR A 260 -6.29 -24.05 -15.43
CA THR A 260 -5.68 -25.27 -15.95
C THR A 260 -6.48 -25.83 -17.12
N ALA A 261 -5.80 -26.58 -17.99
CA ALA A 261 -6.45 -27.28 -19.08
C ALA A 261 -7.35 -28.41 -18.55
N ASN A 262 -8.63 -28.39 -18.91
CA ASN A 262 -9.57 -29.45 -18.55
C ASN A 262 -9.31 -30.77 -19.30
N THR A 263 -8.71 -30.70 -20.49
CA THR A 263 -8.33 -31.85 -21.31
C THR A 263 -7.01 -31.59 -22.05
N ALA A 264 -6.42 -32.65 -22.62
CA ALA A 264 -5.30 -32.50 -23.53
C ALA A 264 -5.76 -31.89 -24.86
N GLY A 265 -4.97 -30.96 -25.41
CA GLY A 265 -5.35 -30.24 -26.62
C GLY A 265 -4.27 -29.30 -27.11
N LYS A 266 -4.53 -28.65 -28.24
CA LYS A 266 -3.69 -27.59 -28.79
C LYS A 266 -4.33 -26.23 -28.51
N VAL A 267 -3.57 -25.31 -27.93
CA VAL A 267 -4.00 -23.93 -27.70
C VAL A 267 -4.21 -23.25 -29.05
N THR A 268 -5.44 -22.86 -29.37
CA THR A 268 -5.76 -22.16 -30.63
C THR A 268 -5.89 -20.66 -30.43
N HIS A 269 -6.43 -20.24 -29.27
CA HIS A 269 -6.63 -18.82 -28.97
C HIS A 269 -6.31 -18.51 -27.50
N LEU A 270 -5.72 -17.34 -27.29
CA LEU A 270 -5.58 -16.70 -25.99
C LEU A 270 -6.35 -15.38 -26.08
N LEU A 271 -7.53 -15.34 -25.45
CA LEU A 271 -8.48 -14.24 -25.61
C LEU A 271 -8.20 -13.06 -24.67
N LYS A 272 -7.26 -13.21 -23.74
CA LYS A 272 -6.86 -12.17 -22.78
C LYS A 272 -5.35 -12.11 -22.68
N ALA A 273 -4.82 -10.89 -22.76
CA ALA A 273 -3.40 -10.62 -22.54
C ALA A 273 -3.10 -10.41 -21.05
N ASP A 274 -1.82 -10.48 -20.69
CA ASP A 274 -1.35 -10.15 -19.33
C ASP A 274 -1.81 -8.73 -18.95
N GLY A 275 -2.35 -8.59 -17.73
CA GLY A 275 -2.95 -7.36 -17.20
C GLY A 275 -4.43 -7.17 -17.53
N ALA A 276 -5.02 -7.94 -18.46
CA ALA A 276 -6.43 -7.82 -18.81
C ALA A 276 -7.35 -8.27 -17.67
N ARG A 277 -8.45 -7.56 -17.42
CA ARG A 277 -9.48 -7.99 -16.47
C ARG A 277 -10.32 -9.12 -17.03
N VAL A 278 -10.79 -9.97 -16.13
CA VAL A 278 -11.63 -11.14 -16.42
C VAL A 278 -12.83 -11.16 -15.49
N GLN A 279 -13.98 -11.60 -16.01
CA GLN A 279 -15.16 -11.90 -15.19
C GLN A 279 -15.32 -13.42 -15.01
N ALA A 280 -15.96 -13.84 -13.92
CA ALA A 280 -16.36 -15.24 -13.77
C ALA A 280 -17.27 -15.67 -14.94
N GLY A 281 -16.96 -16.80 -15.55
CA GLY A 281 -17.62 -17.33 -16.75
C GLY A 281 -17.05 -16.83 -18.08
N GLN A 282 -16.11 -15.89 -18.08
CA GLN A 282 -15.52 -15.38 -19.33
C GLN A 282 -14.49 -16.37 -19.90
N THR A 283 -14.58 -16.67 -21.20
CA THR A 283 -13.62 -17.54 -21.88
C THR A 283 -12.25 -16.88 -22.00
N LEU A 284 -11.21 -17.60 -21.60
CA LEU A 284 -9.83 -17.10 -21.57
C LEU A 284 -8.95 -17.79 -22.61
N VAL A 285 -9.11 -19.10 -22.77
CA VAL A 285 -8.33 -19.93 -23.70
C VAL A 285 -9.26 -20.82 -24.49
N VAL A 286 -8.94 -21.03 -25.76
CA VAL A 286 -9.60 -22.05 -26.58
C VAL A 286 -8.58 -23.14 -26.91
N LEU A 287 -8.98 -24.39 -26.64
CA LEU A 287 -8.24 -25.59 -27.00
C LEU A 287 -8.94 -26.31 -28.15
N GLN A 288 -8.17 -27.01 -28.97
CA GLN A 288 -8.66 -27.97 -29.95
C GLN A 288 -8.19 -29.37 -29.54
N THR A 289 -9.09 -30.35 -29.61
CA THR A 289 -8.74 -31.75 -29.31
C THR A 289 -7.66 -32.24 -30.27
N ILE A 290 -6.70 -33.04 -29.77
CA ILE A 290 -5.66 -33.69 -30.57
C ILE A 290 -5.96 -35.17 -30.67
#